data_AF-L0A6R2-F1
#
_entry.id   AF-L0A6R2-F1
#
_cell.length_a   1.000
_cell.length_b   1.000
_cell.length_c   1.000
_cell.angle_alpha   90.00
_cell.angle_beta   90.00
_cell.angle_gamma   90.00
#
_symmetry.space_group_name_H-M   'P 1'
#
loop_
_entity.id
_entity.type
_entity.pdbx_description
1 polymer ?
#
loop_
_entity_poly.entity_id
_entity_poly.type
_entity_poly.pdbx_seq_one_letter_code
_entity_poly.pdbx_strand_id
1 'polypeptide(L)'
;MIEIPVCGRWKRNNSLFMRALVDDEDADVAWQYIWRLSRREPQQVVADVGGSVIVLPSLLLGLEGCEQRLRVEHRNGNSLDNRRRNLQVVSLPERGRGRIPAGLGGVGDRS
;
A
#
# COMPACT_ATOMS: atom_id res chain seq x y z
N MET A 1 -20.09 -1.74 -5.92
CA MET A 1 -19.03 -2.61 -5.36
C MET A 1 -18.88 -3.76 -6.33
N ILE A 2 -17.64 -4.02 -6.76
CA ILE A 2 -17.30 -5.14 -7.61
C ILE A 2 -16.25 -6.00 -6.92
N GLU A 3 -16.29 -7.31 -7.20
CA GLU A 3 -15.29 -8.26 -6.77
C GLU A 3 -14.33 -8.55 -7.92
N ILE A 4 -13.04 -8.27 -7.73
CA ILE A 4 -11.99 -8.59 -8.70
C ILE A 4 -11.21 -9.85 -8.29
N PRO A 5 -10.77 -10.68 -9.24
CA PRO A 5 -9.98 -11.86 -8.93
C PRO A 5 -8.57 -11.47 -8.48
N VAL A 6 -8.14 -12.06 -7.36
CA VAL A 6 -6.77 -11.98 -6.84
C VAL A 6 -6.19 -13.38 -6.79
N CYS A 7 -5.12 -13.58 -7.56
CA CYS A 7 -4.40 -14.84 -7.60
C CYS A 7 -3.63 -15.03 -6.29
N GLY A 8 -4.10 -15.96 -5.48
CA GLY A 8 -3.41 -16.49 -4.31
C GLY A 8 -2.34 -17.50 -4.69
N ARG A 9 -1.64 -18.01 -3.67
CA ARG A 9 -0.52 -18.94 -3.81
C ARG A 9 -0.90 -20.17 -4.67
N TRP A 10 -0.03 -20.52 -5.61
CA TRP A 10 0.02 -21.86 -6.19
C TRP A 10 0.47 -22.85 -5.11
N LYS A 11 -0.45 -23.64 -4.55
CA LYS A 11 -0.08 -24.91 -3.91
C LYS A 11 -0.25 -25.99 -4.95
N ARG A 12 0.86 -26.47 -5.53
CA ARG A 12 1.15 -27.68 -6.34
C ARG A 12 0.08 -28.33 -7.27
N ASN A 13 -1.22 -28.11 -7.10
CA ASN A 13 -2.34 -28.54 -7.94
C ASN A 13 -3.62 -27.67 -7.81
N ASN A 14 -3.60 -26.53 -7.09
CA ASN A 14 -4.78 -25.67 -6.99
C ASN A 14 -4.40 -24.18 -6.93
N SER A 15 -4.89 -23.38 -7.88
CA SER A 15 -4.81 -21.92 -7.84
C SER A 15 -5.92 -21.40 -6.92
N LEU A 16 -5.53 -20.78 -5.80
CA LEU A 16 -6.50 -20.21 -4.87
C LEU A 16 -6.88 -18.82 -5.36
N PHE A 17 -8.05 -18.68 -5.98
CA PHE A 17 -8.59 -17.38 -6.38
C PHE A 17 -9.28 -16.76 -5.17
N MET A 18 -8.75 -15.65 -4.67
CA MET A 18 -9.44 -14.79 -3.72
C MET A 18 -10.16 -13.68 -4.47
N ARG A 19 -11.08 -13.00 -3.80
CA ARG A 19 -11.81 -11.86 -4.35
C ARG A 19 -11.48 -10.62 -3.54
N ALA A 20 -11.08 -9.56 -4.22
CA ALA A 20 -10.92 -8.24 -3.60
C ALA A 20 -12.12 -7.36 -3.95
N LEU A 21 -12.62 -6.62 -2.97
CA LEU A 21 -13.72 -5.68 -3.09
C LEU A 21 -13.18 -4.33 -3.54
N VAL A 22 -13.77 -3.77 -4.58
CA VAL A 22 -13.45 -2.43 -5.10
C VAL A 22 -14.75 -1.65 -5.30
N ASP A 23 -14.68 -0.32 -5.29
CA ASP A 23 -15.83 0.51 -5.66
C ASP A 23 -16.13 0.40 -7.17
N ASP A 24 -17.38 0.64 -7.54
CA ASP A 24 -17.85 0.41 -8.91
C ASP A 24 -17.15 1.33 -9.92
N GLU A 25 -16.91 2.58 -9.50
CA GLU A 25 -16.21 3.62 -10.26
C GLU A 25 -14.76 3.28 -10.60
N ASP A 26 -14.13 2.37 -9.85
CA ASP A 26 -12.74 1.99 -10.04
C ASP A 26 -12.58 0.61 -10.71
N ALA A 27 -13.69 -0.04 -11.07
CA ALA A 27 -13.67 -1.38 -11.63
C ALA A 27 -12.84 -1.46 -12.92
N ASP A 28 -13.00 -0.49 -13.81
CA ASP A 28 -12.29 -0.45 -15.10
C ASP A 28 -10.78 -0.36 -14.93
N VAL A 29 -10.31 0.37 -13.92
CA VAL A 29 -8.88 0.49 -13.59
C VAL A 29 -8.37 -0.81 -12.97
N ALA A 30 -9.15 -1.41 -12.07
CA ALA A 30 -8.77 -2.65 -11.42
C ALA A 30 -8.71 -3.84 -12.41
N TRP A 31 -9.57 -3.89 -13.43
CA TRP A 31 -9.57 -4.99 -14.41
C TRP A 31 -8.40 -4.96 -15.42
N GLN A 32 -7.62 -3.88 -15.48
CA GLN A 32 -6.48 -3.77 -16.39
C GLN A 32 -5.29 -4.64 -15.98
N TYR A 33 -5.27 -5.17 -14.76
CA TYR A 33 -4.12 -5.85 -14.20
C TYR A 33 -4.46 -7.22 -13.60
N ILE A 34 -3.45 -8.10 -13.55
CA ILE A 34 -3.54 -9.39 -12.85
C ILE A 34 -3.00 -9.21 -11.44
N TRP A 35 -3.91 -9.28 -10.47
CA TRP A 35 -3.59 -9.06 -9.06
C TRP A 35 -3.10 -10.32 -8.36
N ARG A 36 -2.16 -10.14 -7.44
CA ARG A 36 -1.62 -11.16 -6.55
C ARG A 36 -1.42 -10.59 -5.14
N LEU A 37 -1.43 -11.45 -4.12
CA LEU A 37 -0.98 -11.03 -2.79
C LEU A 37 0.54 -10.88 -2.75
N SER A 38 1.01 -9.77 -2.16
CA SER A 38 2.42 -9.52 -1.93
C SER A 38 3.03 -10.55 -0.97
N ARG A 39 4.28 -10.96 -1.27
CA ARG A 39 5.04 -11.88 -0.42
C ARG A 39 5.70 -11.20 0.78
N ARG A 40 6.00 -9.90 0.65
CA ARG A 40 6.71 -9.13 1.68
C ARG A 40 5.73 -8.52 2.67
N GLU A 41 4.58 -8.09 2.17
CA GLU A 41 3.52 -7.48 2.96
C GLU A 41 2.22 -8.24 2.67
N PRO A 42 1.86 -9.25 3.48
CA PRO A 42 0.69 -10.10 3.21
C PRO A 42 -0.64 -9.33 3.17
N GLN A 43 -0.63 -8.06 3.58
CA GLN A 43 -1.76 -7.14 3.56
C GLN A 43 -1.85 -6.29 2.28
N GLN A 44 -1.02 -6.54 1.26
CA GLN A 44 -1.06 -5.76 0.02
C GLN A 44 -1.41 -6.62 -1.20
N VAL A 45 -2.36 -6.13 -1.98
CA VAL A 45 -2.69 -6.63 -3.31
C VAL A 45 -1.86 -5.87 -4.32
N VAL A 46 -1.08 -6.59 -5.14
CA VAL A 46 -0.11 -6.01 -6.06
C VAL A 46 -0.20 -6.65 -7.45
N ALA A 47 0.20 -5.91 -8.48
CA ALA A 47 0.36 -6.38 -9.84
C ALA A 47 1.82 -6.19 -10.30
N ASP A 48 2.29 -7.06 -11.19
CA ASP A 48 3.61 -6.95 -11.82
C ASP A 48 3.40 -6.47 -13.26
N VAL A 49 3.97 -5.31 -13.60
CA VAL A 49 3.79 -4.67 -14.89
C VAL A 49 5.16 -4.24 -15.40
N GLY A 50 5.71 -5.01 -16.34
CA GLY A 50 6.97 -4.69 -17.01
C GLY A 50 8.16 -4.52 -16.05
N GLY A 51 8.20 -5.25 -14.93
CA GLY A 51 9.25 -5.14 -13.91
C GLY A 51 9.00 -4.07 -12.84
N SER A 52 7.89 -3.33 -12.94
CA SER A 52 7.40 -2.44 -11.87
C SER A 52 6.28 -3.12 -11.10
N VAL A 53 6.20 -2.85 -9.79
CA VAL A 53 5.14 -3.37 -8.92
C VAL A 53 4.12 -2.27 -8.66
N ILE A 54 2.89 -2.49 -9.10
CA ILE A 54 1.75 -1.60 -8.82
C ILE A 54 1.01 -2.13 -7.60
N VAL A 55 0.65 -1.26 -6.66
CA VAL A 55 -0.12 -1.61 -5.46
C VAL A 55 -1.57 -1.16 -5.66
N LEU A 56 -2.53 -2.07 -5.54
CA LEU A 56 -3.94 -1.81 -5.82
C LEU A 56 -4.49 -0.62 -5.01
N PRO A 57 -4.39 -0.58 -3.66
CA PRO A 57 -4.86 0.58 -2.89
C PRO A 57 -4.29 1.93 -3.36
N SER A 58 -3.01 1.96 -3.78
CA SER A 58 -2.37 3.19 -4.25
C SER A 58 -2.87 3.60 -5.63
N LEU A 59 -3.08 2.64 -6.53
CA LEU A 59 -3.68 2.85 -7.85
C LEU A 59 -5.08 3.45 -7.74
N LEU A 60 -5.92 2.87 -6.87
CA LEU A 60 -7.31 3.34 -6.66
C LEU A 60 -7.39 4.77 -6.10
N LEU A 61 -6.36 5.21 -5.38
CA LEU A 61 -6.27 6.57 -4.85
C LEU A 61 -5.47 7.52 -5.75
N GLY A 62 -5.00 7.07 -6.92
CA GLY A 62 -4.19 7.87 -7.83
C GLY A 62 -2.84 8.28 -7.25
N LEU A 63 -2.29 7.50 -6.33
CA LEU A 63 -1.00 7.75 -5.65
C LEU A 63 0.19 7.09 -6.35
N GLU A 64 0.02 6.72 -7.62
CA GLU A 64 1.08 6.12 -8.41
C GLU A 64 2.23 7.10 -8.58
N GLY A 65 3.44 6.72 -8.14
CA GLY A 65 4.61 7.59 -8.21
C GLY A 65 4.67 8.70 -7.15
N CYS A 66 3.68 8.80 -6.24
CA CYS A 66 3.79 9.68 -5.09
C CYS A 66 4.94 9.22 -4.17
N GLU A 67 5.63 10.21 -3.59
CA GLU A 67 6.87 10.03 -2.84
C GLU A 67 6.79 8.89 -1.81
N GLN A 68 7.95 8.25 -1.58
CA GLN A 68 8.21 7.06 -0.74
C GLN A 68 7.75 7.13 0.73
N ARG A 69 6.97 8.14 1.10
CA ARG A 69 6.50 8.48 2.44
C ARG A 69 4.99 8.31 2.62
N LEU A 70 4.23 8.06 1.57
CA LEU A 70 2.79 7.78 1.67
C LEU A 70 2.55 6.26 1.61
N ARG A 71 1.83 5.74 2.60
CA ARG A 71 1.36 4.36 2.62
C ARG A 71 -0.16 4.37 2.70
N VAL A 72 -0.81 3.41 2.07
CA VAL A 72 -2.25 3.21 2.19
C VAL A 72 -2.51 2.06 3.15
N GLU A 73 -3.36 2.30 4.13
CA GLU A 73 -3.78 1.31 5.13
C GLU A 73 -5.29 1.09 5.09
N HIS A 74 -5.70 -0.13 5.44
CA HIS A 74 -7.10 -0.55 5.48
C HIS A 74 -7.67 -0.33 6.88
N ARG A 75 -8.73 0.46 7.00
CA ARG A 75 -9.36 0.81 8.29
C ARG A 75 -9.86 -0.41 9.06
N ASN A 76 -10.34 -1.43 8.34
CA ASN A 76 -10.82 -2.69 8.92
C ASN A 76 -9.73 -3.79 9.02
N GLY A 77 -8.49 -3.51 8.60
CA GLY A 77 -7.41 -4.50 8.56
C GLY A 77 -7.58 -5.61 7.51
N ASN A 78 -8.59 -5.55 6.65
CA ASN A 78 -8.83 -6.52 5.58
C ASN A 78 -8.22 -6.03 4.26
N SER A 79 -7.14 -6.67 3.84
CA SER A 79 -6.40 -6.35 2.61
C SER A 79 -7.14 -6.62 1.31
N LEU A 80 -8.19 -7.45 1.36
CA LEU A 80 -9.05 -7.71 0.22
C LEU A 80 -10.16 -6.66 0.10
N ASP A 81 -10.39 -5.81 1.09
CA ASP A 81 -11.42 -4.76 1.02
C ASP A 81 -10.81 -3.42 0.60
N ASN A 82 -10.70 -3.20 -0.70
CA ASN A 82 -10.04 -2.05 -1.30
C ASN A 82 -11.04 -0.93 -1.70
N ARG A 83 -12.26 -0.93 -1.14
CA ARG A 83 -13.19 0.19 -1.28
C ARG A 83 -12.56 1.46 -0.71
N ARG A 84 -12.66 2.60 -1.40
CA ARG A 84 -12.07 3.89 -1.02
C ARG A 84 -12.41 4.29 0.42
N ARG A 85 -13.66 4.06 0.84
CA ARG A 85 -14.12 4.32 2.21
C ARG A 85 -13.37 3.52 3.29
N ASN A 86 -12.81 2.37 2.92
CA ASN A 86 -12.02 1.51 3.80
C ASN A 86 -10.52 1.81 3.71
N LEU A 87 -10.09 2.68 2.80
CA LEU A 87 -8.70 3.07 2.64
C LEU A 87 -8.41 4.36 3.42
N GLN A 88 -7.17 4.48 3.90
CA GLN A 88 -6.65 5.69 4.50
C GLN A 88 -5.20 5.88 4.09
N VAL A 89 -4.84 7.09 3.69
CA VAL A 89 -3.45 7.46 3.45
C VAL A 89 -2.81 7.81 4.79
N VAL A 90 -1.70 7.16 5.10
CA VAL A 90 -0.86 7.44 6.26
C VAL A 90 0.50 7.92 5.78
N SER A 91 1.00 8.99 6.39
CA SER A 91 2.39 9.41 6.22
C SER A 91 3.26 8.53 7.10
N LEU A 92 4.26 7.87 6.51
CA LEU A 92 5.29 7.20 7.30
C LEU A 92 6.05 8.26 8.11
N PRO A 93 6.28 8.03 9.42
CA PRO A 93 7.11 8.94 10.21
C PRO A 93 8.48 9.02 9.55
N GLU A 94 9.07 10.23 9.52
CA GLU A 94 10.46 10.40 9.09
C GLU A 94 11.31 9.37 9.84
N ARG A 95 11.89 8.40 9.12
CA ARG A 95 12.92 7.54 9.72
C ARG A 95 13.98 8.48 10.24
N GLY A 96 14.07 8.61 11.56
CA GLY A 96 14.81 9.66 12.20
C GLY A 96 16.20 9.83 11.61
N ARG A 97 16.50 11.03 11.11
CA ARG A 97 17.86 11.58 11.21
C ARG A 97 18.16 11.91 12.67
N GLY A 98 18.01 10.90 13.53
CA GLY A 98 18.44 10.91 14.91
C GLY A 98 19.93 10.58 14.95
N ARG A 99 20.76 11.53 14.51
CA ARG A 99 22.10 11.71 15.07
C ARG A 99 22.27 13.21 15.29
N ILE A 100 21.61 13.71 16.34
CA ILE A 100 22.12 14.88 17.04
C ILE A 100 23.45 14.40 17.67
N PRO A 101 24.64 14.86 17.24
CA PRO A 101 25.81 14.69 18.09
C PRO A 101 25.55 15.44 19.39
N ALA A 102 25.70 14.75 20.52
CA ALA A 102 25.71 15.38 21.84
C ALA A 102 26.80 16.46 21.85
N GLY A 103 26.41 17.74 21.77
CA GLY A 103 27.40 18.81 21.64
C GLY A 103 26.84 20.19 21.36
N LEU A 104 25.71 20.58 21.95
CA LEU A 104 25.33 21.99 22.06
C LEU A 104 24.65 22.24 23.42
N GLY A 105 25.47 22.27 24.47
CA GLY A 105 25.13 23.00 25.69
C GLY A 105 25.33 24.49 25.41
N GLY A 106 24.24 25.23 25.52
CA GLY A 106 24.13 26.62 25.08
C GLY A 106 25.03 27.61 25.83
N VAL A 107 25.34 28.65 25.07
CA VAL A 107 25.86 29.95 25.53
C VAL A 107 24.89 30.54 26.56
N GLY A 108 25.41 30.83 27.75
CA GLY A 108 24.76 31.67 28.74
C GLY A 108 25.49 32.99 28.84
N ASP A 109 25.01 33.97 28.08
CA ASP A 109 25.26 35.40 28.28
C ASP A 109 25.09 35.77 29.76
N ARG A 110 26.10 36.40 30.36
CA ARG A 110 25.94 37.19 31.57
C ARG A 110 26.70 38.50 31.40
N SER A 111 25.90 39.56 31.47
CA SER A 111 26.28 40.98 31.56
C SER A 111 27.26 41.26 32.71
#